data_AF-A0A1H9X0Q9-F1
#
_entry.id   AF-A0A1H9X0Q9-F1
#
_cell.length_a   1.000
_cell.length_b   1.000
_cell.length_c   1.000
_cell.angle_alpha   90.00
_cell.angle_beta   90.00
_cell.angle_gamma   90.00
#
_symmetry.space_group_name_H-M   'P 1'
#
loop_
_entity.id
_entity.type
_entity.pdbx_description
1 polymer ?
#
loop_
_entity_poly.entity_id
_entity_poly.type
_entity_poly.pdbx_seq_one_letter_code
_entity_poly.pdbx_strand_id
1 'polypeptide(L)' 'MRTFNDMLDEQLKDEEFKKEYEAIQPEMDVIRAKVDARNSQNLTQKELAERTGIN' A
#
# COMPACT_ATOMS: atom_id res chain seq x y z
N MET A 1 23.21 10.51 -0.07
CA MET A 1 21.81 10.88 -0.38
C MET A 1 20.94 10.05 0.54
N ARG A 2 20.02 10.65 1.29
CA ARG A 2 19.11 9.90 2.17
C ARG A 2 18.00 9.29 1.32
N THR A 3 17.69 8.01 1.52
CA THR A 3 16.60 7.30 0.84
C THR A 3 15.30 7.38 1.64
N PHE A 4 14.18 6.99 1.02
CA PHE A 4 12.92 6.83 1.75
C PHE A 4 13.06 5.80 2.87
N ASN A 5 13.76 4.68 2.61
CA ASN A 5 13.96 3.63 3.61
C ASN A 5 14.78 4.16 4.80
N ASP A 6 15.84 4.92 4.54
CA ASP A 6 16.64 5.54 5.62
C ASP A 6 15.79 6.47 6.51
N MET A 7 14.83 7.19 5.92
CA MET A 7 13.92 8.06 6.67
C MET A 7 12.91 7.23 7.47
N LEU A 8 12.33 6.20 6.84
CA LEU A 8 11.35 5.32 7.48
C LEU A 8 11.96 4.57 8.66
N ASP A 9 13.16 4.02 8.50
CA ASP A 9 13.89 3.31 9.56
C ASP A 9 14.15 4.20 10.78
N GLU A 10 14.42 5.49 10.58
CA GLU A 10 14.55 6.45 11.68
C GLU A 10 13.20 6.74 12.36
N GLN A 11 12.10 6.84 11.62
CA GLN A 11 10.77 7.05 12.20
C GLN A 11 10.26 5.83 12.96
N LEU A 12 10.60 4.61 12.51
CA LEU A 12 10.22 3.36 13.18
C LEU A 12 10.92 3.14 14.53
N LYS A 13 11.87 3.99 14.92
CA LYS A 13 12.43 4.00 16.28
C LYS A 13 11.49 4.65 17.29
N ASP A 14 10.51 5.43 16.83
CA ASP A 14 9.43 5.94 17.67
C ASP A 14 8.36 4.85 17.84
N GLU A 15 8.15 4.40 19.07
CA GLU A 15 7.25 3.27 19.38
C GLU A 15 5.77 3.59 19.09
N GLU A 16 5.34 4.86 19.21
CA GLU A 16 3.97 5.26 18.89
C GLU A 16 3.76 5.22 17.37
N PHE A 17 4.71 5.76 16.61
CA PHE A 17 4.68 5.69 15.15
C PHE A 17 4.72 4.25 14.65
N LYS A 18 5.65 3.44 15.18
CA LYS A 18 5.81 2.04 14.79
C LYS A 18 4.53 1.24 15.03
N LYS A 19 3.89 1.42 16.19
CA LYS A 19 2.65 0.73 16.53
C LYS A 19 1.55 1.04 15.51
N GLU A 20 1.32 2.30 15.18
CA GLU A 20 0.31 2.68 14.20
C GLU A 20 0.69 2.23 12.78
N TYR A 21 1.98 2.30 12.43
CA TYR A 21 2.50 1.80 11.15
C TYR A 21 2.30 0.29 10.97
N GLU A 22 2.52 -0.50 12.04
CA GLU A 22 2.27 -1.94 12.07
C GLU A 22 0.77 -2.25 12.07
N ALA A 23 -0.03 -1.47 12.79
CA ALA A 23 -1.48 -1.66 12.88
C ALA A 23 -2.20 -1.53 11.53
N ILE A 24 -1.70 -0.67 10.62
CA ILE A 24 -2.27 -0.48 9.28
C ILE A 24 -1.75 -1.47 8.22
N GLN A 25 -0.77 -2.33 8.54
CA GLN A 25 -0.22 -3.27 7.55
C GLN A 25 -1.27 -4.23 6.95
N PRO A 26 -2.23 -4.78 7.71
CA PRO A 26 -3.27 -5.65 7.14
C PRO A 26 -4.07 -4.98 6.02
N GLU A 27 -4.48 -3.72 6.20
CA GLU A 27 -5.18 -2.95 5.17
C GLU A 27 -4.28 -2.67 3.96
N MET A 28 -3.01 -2.35 4.22
CA MET A 28 -2.03 -2.11 3.16
C MET A 28 -1.76 -3.36 2.32
N ASP A 29 -1.75 -4.55 2.93
CA ASP A 29 -1.57 -5.81 2.21
C ASP A 29 -2.75 -6.12 1.28
N VAL A 30 -3.98 -5.85 1.71
CA VAL A 30 -5.16 -5.96 0.83
C VAL A 30 -5.07 -4.96 -0.33
N ILE A 31 -4.64 -3.72 -0.08
CA ILE A 31 -4.46 -2.70 -1.13
C ILE A 31 -3.39 -3.15 -2.13
N ARG A 32 -2.23 -3.64 -1.67
CA ARG A 32 -1.16 -4.16 -2.53
C ARG A 32 -1.65 -5.31 -3.39
N ALA A 33 -2.34 -6.29 -2.80
CA ALA A 33 -2.88 -7.42 -3.54
C ALA A 33 -3.86 -6.99 -4.65
N LYS A 34 -4.71 -5.98 -4.40
CA LYS A 34 -5.60 -5.40 -5.43
C LYS A 34 -4.82 -4.70 -6.54
N VAL A 35 -3.80 -3.92 -6.19
CA VAL A 35 -2.95 -3.23 -7.16
C VAL A 35 -2.17 -4.22 -8.01
N ASP A 36 -1.59 -5.25 -7.41
CA ASP A 36 -0.84 -6.30 -8.10
C ASP A 36 -1.72 -7.11 -9.03
N ALA A 37 -2.92 -7.51 -8.57
CA ALA A 37 -3.90 -8.18 -9.41
C ALA A 37 -4.27 -7.32 -10.63
N ARG A 38 -4.55 -6.02 -10.43
CA ARG A 38 -4.87 -5.08 -11.51
C ARG A 38 -3.70 -4.91 -12.49
N ASN A 39 -2.48 -4.73 -11.98
CA ASN A 39 -1.27 -4.56 -12.78
C ASN A 39 -0.93 -5.82 -13.58
N SER A 40 -1.12 -7.02 -13.01
CA SER A 40 -0.93 -8.30 -13.71
C SER A 40 -1.84 -8.46 -14.94
N GLN A 41 -2.97 -7.76 -14.92
CA GLN A 41 -3.95 -7.72 -16.02
C GLN A 41 -3.78 -6.48 -16.91
N ASN A 42 -2.77 -5.63 -16.66
CA ASN A 42 -2.54 -4.35 -17.34
C ASN A 42 -3.77 -3.42 -17.36
N LEU A 43 -4.56 -3.41 -16.27
CA LEU A 43 -5.76 -2.60 -16.19
C LEU A 43 -5.50 -1.26 -15.49
N THR A 44 -6.16 -0.22 -15.98
CA THR A 44 -6.33 1.04 -15.24
C THR A 44 -7.39 0.89 -14.14
N GLN A 45 -7.43 1.84 -13.20
CA GLN A 45 -8.48 1.85 -12.17
C GLN A 45 -9.89 1.96 -12.78
N LYS A 46 -10.04 2.73 -13.87
CA LYS A 46 -11.30 2.91 -14.58
C LYS A 46 -11.78 1.60 -15.21
N GLU A 47 -10.91 0.87 -15.89
CA GLU A 47 -11.27 -0.41 -16.52
C GLU A 47 -11.60 -1.48 -15.47
N LEU A 48 -10.92 -1.48 -14.33
CA LEU A 48 -11.26 -2.36 -13.21
C LEU A 48 -12.66 -2.06 -12.67
N ALA A 49 -13.00 -0.77 -12.49
CA ALA A 49 -14.32 -0.34 -12.04
C ALA A 49 -15.43 -0.77 -13.03
N GLU A 50 -15.22 -0.55 -14.33
CA GLU A 50 -16.15 -0.95 -15.39
C GLU A 50 -16.37 -2.47 -15.43
N ARG A 51 -15.32 -3.29 -15.19
CA ARG A 51 -15.42 -4.75 -15.19
C ARG A 51 -16.08 -5.33 -13.94
N THR A 52 -15.87 -4.70 -12.78
CA THR A 52 -16.36 -5.20 -11.48
C THR A 52 -17.68 -4.57 -11.05
N GLY A 53 -18.09 -3.46 -11.67
CA GLY A 53 -19.25 -2.67 -11.26
C GLY A 53 -19.05 -1.89 -9.96
N ILE A 54 -17.80 -1.79 -9.48
CA ILE A 54 -17.43 -1.08 -8.26
C ILE A 54 -16.87 0.29 -8.66
N ASN A 55 -17.59 1.36 -8.34
CA ASN A 55 -17.16 2.76 -8.51
C ASN A 55 -16.57 3.34 -7.23
#